data_AF-A0A0B5D1K9-F1
#
_entry.id   AF-A0A0B5D1K9-F1
#
_cell.length_a   1.000
_cell.length_b   1.000
_cell.length_c   1.000
_cell.angle_alpha   90.00
_cell.angle_beta   90.00
_cell.angle_gamma   90.00
#
_symmetry.space_group_name_H-M   'P 1'
#
loop_
_entity.id
_entity.type
_entity.pdbx_description
1 polymer ?
#
loop_
_entity_poly.entity_id
_entity_poly.type
_entity_poly.pdbx_seq_one_letter_code
_entity_poly.pdbx_strand_id
1 'polypeptide(L)'
;MHQPDSSVAFDADANRNDPEDVAAMRARIAELEARQHSPTEPAVEIIDPGAPDTSVEVSKVHEATVAGTVFQFHVPKPAALMAFGLGTANRRNGELMMRTMQQFLSFHLLEESFDSLLERMSDPADEFGDDEFGDLMNHVIDVAADSAEAKAPKNGPRR
;
A
#
# COMPACT_ATOMS: atom_id res chain seq x y z
N MET A 1 -5.39 58.74 -24.96
CA MET A 1 -5.16 57.41 -24.35
C MET A 1 -5.67 57.48 -22.92
N HIS A 2 -6.73 56.75 -22.58
CA HIS A 2 -7.31 56.69 -21.23
C HIS A 2 -7.20 55.23 -20.79
N GLN A 3 -6.37 54.93 -19.79
CA GLN A 3 -6.35 53.61 -19.15
C GLN A 3 -7.47 53.58 -18.11
N PRO A 4 -8.29 52.52 -18.03
CA PRO A 4 -9.21 52.35 -16.93
C PRO A 4 -8.43 52.05 -15.64
N ASP A 5 -8.79 52.78 -14.58
CA ASP A 5 -8.17 52.78 -13.27
C ASP A 5 -8.35 51.41 -12.59
N SER A 6 -7.25 50.68 -12.42
CA SER A 6 -7.22 49.30 -11.91
C SER A 6 -7.65 49.18 -10.44
N SER A 7 -7.79 50.30 -9.73
CA SER A 7 -8.29 50.32 -8.35
C SER A 7 -9.78 49.96 -8.25
N VAL A 8 -10.59 50.34 -9.24
CA VAL A 8 -12.05 50.11 -9.23
C VAL A 8 -12.40 48.62 -9.44
N ALA A 9 -11.52 47.85 -10.10
CA ALA A 9 -11.72 46.43 -10.34
C ALA A 9 -11.48 45.55 -9.11
N PHE A 10 -10.58 45.97 -8.21
CA PHE A 10 -10.29 45.25 -6.96
C PHE A 10 -11.33 45.54 -5.86
N ASP A 11 -11.82 46.79 -5.76
CA ASP A 11 -12.88 47.13 -4.79
C ASP A 11 -14.23 46.47 -5.12
N ALA A 12 -14.50 46.18 -6.40
CA ALA A 12 -15.69 45.44 -6.82
C ALA A 12 -15.66 43.96 -6.41
N ASP A 13 -14.47 43.37 -6.21
CA ASP A 13 -14.30 41.97 -5.82
C ASP A 13 -14.33 41.80 -4.29
N ALA A 14 -13.81 42.77 -3.53
CA ALA A 14 -13.85 42.77 -2.07
C ALA A 14 -15.27 42.88 -1.48
N ASN A 15 -16.18 43.56 -2.19
CA ASN A 15 -17.59 43.72 -1.78
C ASN A 15 -18.51 42.58 -2.24
N ARG A 16 -17.97 41.52 -2.88
CA ARG A 16 -18.75 40.38 -3.37
C ARG A 16 -18.97 39.25 -2.35
N ASN A 17 -18.46 39.43 -1.14
CA ASN A 17 -18.70 38.53 0.00
C ASN A 17 -20.08 38.84 0.62
N ASP A 18 -21.14 38.52 -0.11
CA ASP A 18 -22.49 38.54 0.44
C ASP A 18 -22.57 37.50 1.59
N PRO A 19 -22.94 37.90 2.81
CA PRO A 19 -23.00 36.99 3.96
C PRO A 19 -24.02 35.86 3.79
N GLU A 20 -24.99 36.01 2.87
CA GLU A 20 -25.92 34.95 2.48
C GLU A 20 -25.24 33.82 1.69
N ASP A 21 -24.26 34.13 0.84
CA ASP A 21 -23.51 33.11 0.07
C ASP A 21 -22.59 32.30 1.00
N VAL A 22 -22.00 32.94 2.01
CA VAL A 22 -21.21 32.25 3.04
C VAL A 22 -22.10 31.36 3.91
N ALA A 23 -23.31 31.80 4.25
CA ALA A 23 -24.28 31.00 4.99
C ALA A 23 -24.79 29.81 4.16
N ALA A 24 -25.07 30.02 2.87
CA ALA A 24 -25.47 28.96 1.95
C ALA A 24 -24.35 27.93 1.75
N MET A 25 -23.10 28.38 1.68
CA MET A 25 -21.94 27.50 1.55
C MET A 25 -21.69 26.68 2.82
N ARG A 26 -21.86 27.28 4.01
CA ARG A 26 -21.82 26.55 5.29
C ARG A 26 -22.95 25.54 5.42
N ALA A 27 -24.17 25.88 5.00
CA ALA A 27 -25.29 24.95 4.99
C ALA A 27 -25.03 23.77 4.05
N ARG A 28 -24.41 24.03 2.89
CA ARG A 28 -24.02 22.99 1.91
C ARG A 28 -22.88 22.10 2.42
N ILE A 29 -21.94 22.65 3.18
CA ILE A 29 -20.90 21.87 3.88
C ILE A 29 -21.54 20.97 4.94
N ALA A 30 -22.44 21.51 5.76
CA ALA A 30 -23.15 20.72 6.77
C ALA A 30 -24.02 19.62 6.14
N GLU A 31 -24.64 19.87 4.98
CA GLU A 31 -25.37 18.84 4.23
C GLU A 31 -24.43 17.74 3.69
N LEU A 32 -23.25 18.11 3.20
CA LEU A 32 -22.24 17.16 2.72
C LEU A 32 -21.66 16.31 3.87
N GLU A 33 -21.38 16.91 5.02
CA GLU A 33 -20.93 16.19 6.22
C GLU A 33 -22.02 15.26 6.77
N ALA A 34 -23.29 15.67 6.73
CA ALA A 34 -24.42 14.82 7.12
C ALA A 34 -24.62 13.63 6.16
N ARG A 35 -24.32 13.79 4.86
CA ARG A 35 -24.33 12.69 3.88
C ARG A 35 -23.15 11.73 4.04
N GLN A 36 -21.99 12.21 4.49
CA GLN A 36 -20.82 11.36 4.76
C GLN A 36 -20.98 10.44 5.99
N HIS A 37 -22.04 10.61 6.79
CA HIS A 37 -22.32 9.76 7.96
C HIS A 37 -23.35 8.63 7.69
N SER A 38 -23.64 8.31 6.42
CA SER A 38 -24.37 7.07 6.10
C SER A 38 -23.38 5.88 6.06
N PRO A 39 -23.54 4.85 6.90
CA PRO A 39 -22.57 3.77 7.03
C PRO A 39 -22.81 2.70 5.97
N THR A 40 -22.52 3.00 4.71
CA THR A 40 -22.49 1.96 3.66
C THR A 40 -21.54 2.31 2.52
N GLU A 41 -20.24 2.36 2.78
CA GLU A 41 -19.23 2.17 1.73
C GLU A 41 -18.11 1.26 2.25
N PRO A 42 -17.54 0.38 1.40
CA PRO A 42 -16.48 -0.53 1.81
C PRO A 42 -15.28 0.28 2.28
N ALA A 43 -14.77 -0.05 3.47
CA ALA A 43 -13.60 0.59 4.05
C ALA A 43 -12.46 0.59 3.03
N VAL A 44 -12.10 1.78 2.54
CA VAL A 44 -10.77 1.98 1.96
C VAL A 44 -9.84 2.00 3.16
N GLU A 45 -9.28 0.84 3.45
CA GLU A 45 -8.26 0.66 4.48
C GLU A 45 -7.03 1.46 4.07
N ILE A 46 -6.87 2.63 4.68
CA ILE A 46 -5.64 3.41 4.59
C ILE A 46 -4.61 2.61 5.38
N ILE A 47 -3.73 1.92 4.67
CA ILE A 47 -2.59 1.21 5.27
C ILE A 47 -1.68 2.28 5.88
N ASP A 48 -1.75 2.44 7.19
CA ASP A 48 -0.87 3.29 7.96
C ASP A 48 0.47 2.56 8.14
N PRO A 49 1.58 3.00 7.52
CA PRO A 49 2.84 2.25 7.48
C PRO A 49 3.55 2.13 8.84
N GLY A 50 2.97 2.69 9.90
CA GLY A 50 3.51 2.64 11.27
C GLY A 50 2.52 2.16 12.33
N ALA A 51 1.32 1.70 11.96
CA ALA A 51 0.37 1.19 12.95
C ALA A 51 0.75 -0.26 13.32
N PRO A 52 1.02 -0.56 14.61
CA PRO A 52 1.15 -1.95 15.05
C PRO A 52 -0.22 -2.61 14.90
N ASP A 53 -0.32 -3.56 13.98
CA ASP A 53 -1.52 -4.36 13.75
C ASP A 53 -1.83 -5.16 15.04
N THR A 54 -2.69 -4.61 15.90
CA THR A 54 -3.10 -5.26 17.16
C THR A 54 -3.96 -6.50 16.96
N SER A 55 -4.19 -6.92 15.70
CA SER A 55 -4.74 -8.23 15.35
C SER A 55 -3.62 -9.27 15.15
N VAL A 56 -2.69 -9.37 16.10
CA VAL A 56 -1.67 -10.42 16.09
C VAL A 56 -2.32 -11.75 16.44
N GLU A 57 -3.03 -12.34 15.48
CA GLU A 57 -2.89 -13.77 15.26
C GLU A 57 -1.39 -14.03 15.27
N VAL A 58 -0.95 -14.93 16.16
CA VAL A 58 0.45 -15.33 16.29
C VAL A 58 0.90 -15.84 14.92
N SER A 59 1.41 -14.93 14.10
CA SER A 59 1.78 -15.20 12.72
C SER A 59 2.97 -16.11 12.81
N LYS A 60 2.71 -17.40 12.62
CA LYS A 60 3.72 -18.43 12.64
C LYS A 60 4.83 -17.97 11.70
N VAL A 61 6.05 -17.89 12.21
CA VAL A 61 7.22 -17.57 11.39
C VAL A 61 7.50 -18.78 10.51
N HIS A 62 7.70 -18.52 9.22
CA HIS A 62 8.10 -19.51 8.23
C HIS A 62 9.55 -19.30 7.85
N GLU A 63 10.16 -20.36 7.31
CA GLU A 63 11.56 -20.38 6.92
C GLU A 63 11.70 -20.74 5.45
N ALA A 64 12.63 -20.07 4.77
CA ALA A 64 13.06 -20.35 3.42
C ALA A 64 14.58 -20.55 3.41
N THR A 65 15.07 -21.68 2.92
CA THR A 65 16.52 -21.90 2.78
C THR A 65 16.93 -21.69 1.34
N VAL A 66 17.72 -20.65 1.08
CA VAL A 66 18.21 -20.29 -0.27
C VAL A 66 19.72 -20.09 -0.21
N ALA A 67 20.46 -20.74 -1.12
CA ALA A 67 21.93 -20.70 -1.16
C ALA A 67 22.60 -20.90 0.22
N GLY A 68 22.08 -21.86 1.01
CA GLY A 68 22.59 -22.20 2.34
C GLY A 68 22.20 -21.23 3.47
N THR A 69 21.49 -20.13 3.18
CA THR A 69 20.99 -19.19 4.20
C THR A 69 19.53 -19.41 4.49
N VAL A 70 19.16 -19.31 5.77
CA VAL A 70 17.78 -19.39 6.23
C VAL A 70 17.22 -17.98 6.36
N PHE A 71 16.15 -17.69 5.62
CA PHE A 71 15.37 -16.47 5.72
C PHE A 71 14.07 -16.75 6.45
N GLN A 72 13.79 -15.96 7.47
CA GLN A 72 12.56 -16.04 8.26
C GLN A 72 11.57 -14.99 7.78
N PHE A 73 10.29 -15.38 7.69
CA PHE A 73 9.25 -14.50 7.17
C PHE A 73 7.87 -14.76 7.76
N HIS A 74 7.02 -13.74 7.71
CA HIS A 74 5.58 -13.82 7.92
C HIS A 74 4.86 -14.06 6.60
N VAL A 75 3.87 -14.95 6.61
CA VAL A 75 3.12 -15.31 5.41
C VAL A 75 2.31 -14.10 4.91
N PRO A 76 2.50 -13.67 3.66
CA PRO A 76 1.67 -12.64 3.04
C PRO A 76 0.18 -13.02 3.07
N LYS A 77 -0.66 -12.08 3.53
CA LYS A 77 -2.12 -12.20 3.39
C LYS A 77 -2.52 -12.19 1.91
N PRO A 78 -3.66 -12.79 1.52
CA PRO A 78 -4.12 -12.79 0.13
C PRO A 78 -4.22 -11.40 -0.51
N ALA A 79 -4.58 -10.36 0.26
CA ALA A 79 -4.61 -8.98 -0.21
C ALA A 79 -3.22 -8.45 -0.62
N ALA A 80 -2.18 -8.80 0.15
CA ALA A 80 -0.80 -8.43 -0.15
C ALA A 80 -0.31 -9.11 -1.43
N LEU A 81 -0.65 -10.39 -1.65
CA LEU A 81 -0.35 -11.10 -2.90
C LEU A 81 -1.04 -10.46 -4.12
N MET A 82 -2.31 -10.03 -3.98
CA MET A 82 -3.02 -9.34 -5.05
C MET A 82 -2.36 -7.98 -5.38
N ALA A 83 -2.01 -7.20 -4.36
CA ALA A 83 -1.31 -5.93 -4.54
C ALA A 83 0.07 -6.12 -5.21
N PHE A 84 0.83 -7.13 -4.76
CA PHE A 84 2.10 -7.50 -5.36
C PHE A 84 1.94 -7.89 -6.85
N GLY A 85 0.96 -8.73 -7.17
CA GLY A 85 0.64 -9.11 -8.54
C GLY A 85 0.29 -7.92 -9.43
N LEU A 86 -0.49 -6.96 -8.91
CA LEU A 86 -0.83 -5.73 -9.64
C LEU A 86 0.41 -4.85 -9.87
N GLY A 87 1.28 -4.71 -8.87
CA GLY A 87 2.52 -3.93 -8.98
C GLY A 87 3.54 -4.54 -9.95
N THR A 88 3.63 -5.88 -9.99
CA THR A 88 4.56 -6.61 -10.88
C THR A 88 3.99 -6.92 -12.26
N ALA A 89 2.68 -6.79 -12.48
CA ALA A 89 2.05 -7.00 -13.78
C ALA A 89 2.57 -6.06 -14.89
N ASN A 90 3.09 -4.89 -14.52
CA ASN A 90 3.62 -3.93 -15.47
C ASN A 90 5.07 -4.25 -15.91
N ARG A 91 5.21 -5.29 -16.73
CA ARG A 91 6.50 -5.79 -17.25
C ARG A 91 7.30 -4.78 -18.10
N ARG A 92 6.73 -3.63 -18.43
CA ARG A 92 7.40 -2.58 -19.23
C ARG A 92 8.39 -1.75 -18.42
N ASN A 93 8.35 -1.84 -17.08
CA ASN A 93 9.24 -1.12 -16.20
C ASN A 93 9.89 -2.09 -15.20
N GLY A 94 11.08 -2.60 -15.54
CA GLY A 94 11.84 -3.51 -14.70
C GLY A 94 12.26 -2.90 -13.36
N GLU A 95 12.54 -1.60 -13.32
CA GLU A 95 12.90 -0.88 -12.09
C GLU A 95 11.73 -0.83 -11.10
N LEU A 96 10.54 -0.52 -11.60
CA LEU A 96 9.32 -0.54 -10.77
C LEU A 96 9.01 -1.95 -10.26
N MET A 97 9.21 -2.97 -11.10
CA MET A 97 9.02 -4.37 -10.72
C MET A 97 9.99 -4.76 -9.59
N MET A 98 11.28 -4.48 -9.74
CA MET A 98 12.30 -4.75 -8.72
C MET A 98 12.02 -4.01 -7.41
N ARG A 99 11.63 -2.74 -7.48
CA ARG A 99 11.24 -1.96 -6.30
C ARG A 99 10.03 -2.57 -5.60
N THR A 100 9.04 -3.05 -6.36
CA THR A 100 7.85 -3.71 -5.80
C THR A 100 8.23 -5.02 -5.11
N MET A 101 9.15 -5.79 -5.68
CA MET A 101 9.67 -7.03 -5.08
C MET A 101 10.44 -6.75 -3.78
N GLN A 102 11.33 -5.76 -3.78
CA GLN A 102 12.06 -5.36 -2.57
C GLN A 102 11.11 -4.88 -1.47
N GLN A 103 10.13 -4.04 -1.81
CA GLN A 103 9.14 -3.57 -0.86
C GLN A 103 8.27 -4.72 -0.34
N PHE A 104 7.96 -5.71 -1.19
CA PHE A 104 7.24 -6.89 -0.73
C PHE A 104 8.05 -7.67 0.30
N LEU A 105 9.34 -7.94 0.05
CA LEU A 105 10.19 -8.65 1.02
C LEU A 105 10.42 -7.85 2.30
N SER A 106 10.56 -6.52 2.23
CA SER A 106 10.77 -5.71 3.44
C SER A 106 9.60 -5.77 4.43
N PHE A 107 8.39 -6.05 3.95
CA PHE A 107 7.23 -6.21 4.83
C PHE A 107 7.04 -7.62 5.39
N HIS A 108 7.62 -8.63 4.74
CA HIS A 108 7.32 -10.02 5.06
C HIS A 108 8.51 -10.75 5.65
N LEU A 109 9.74 -10.42 5.28
CA LEU A 109 10.92 -10.93 5.97
C LEU A 109 11.01 -10.33 7.38
N LEU A 110 11.52 -11.12 8.32
CA LEU A 110 11.94 -10.59 9.61
C LEU A 110 13.11 -9.63 9.40
N GLU A 111 13.26 -8.64 10.28
CA GLU A 111 14.28 -7.59 10.19
C GLU A 111 15.68 -8.17 9.95
N GLU A 112 16.11 -9.14 10.78
CA GLU A 112 17.41 -9.80 10.63
C GLU A 112 17.58 -10.52 9.28
N SER A 113 16.51 -11.11 8.76
CA SER A 113 16.52 -11.80 7.46
C SER A 113 16.53 -10.83 6.29
N PHE A 114 15.87 -9.68 6.43
CA PHE A 114 15.91 -8.62 5.43
C PHE A 114 17.27 -7.95 5.38
N ASP A 115 17.87 -7.66 6.54
CA ASP A 115 19.22 -7.11 6.62
C ASP A 115 20.25 -8.08 6.02
N SER A 116 20.14 -9.38 6.34
CA SER A 116 20.99 -10.41 5.74
C SER A 116 20.81 -10.47 4.22
N LEU A 117 19.57 -10.37 3.72
CA LEU A 117 19.31 -10.31 2.28
C LEU A 117 20.02 -9.11 1.63
N LEU A 118 19.91 -7.92 2.23
CA LEU A 118 20.54 -6.71 1.69
C LEU A 118 22.06 -6.81 1.72
N GLU A 119 22.64 -7.34 2.79
CA GLU A 119 24.08 -7.56 2.90
C GLU A 119 24.58 -8.45 1.76
N ARG A 120 23.93 -9.61 1.55
CA ARG A 120 24.30 -10.56 0.50
C ARG A 120 24.15 -9.98 -0.90
N MET A 121 23.06 -9.26 -1.18
CA MET A 121 22.86 -8.59 -2.47
C MET A 121 23.85 -7.44 -2.72
N SER A 122 24.44 -6.88 -1.66
CA SER A 122 25.42 -5.79 -1.76
C SER A 122 26.86 -6.28 -1.96
N ASP A 123 27.14 -7.54 -1.63
CA ASP A 123 28.46 -8.14 -1.79
C ASP A 123 28.65 -8.71 -3.21
N PRO A 124 29.46 -8.08 -4.07
CA PRO A 124 29.69 -8.58 -5.43
C PRO A 124 30.49 -9.89 -5.47
N ALA A 125 31.05 -10.36 -4.36
CA ALA A 125 31.73 -11.65 -4.24
C ALA A 125 30.82 -12.78 -3.74
N ASP A 126 29.60 -12.46 -3.29
CA ASP A 126 28.61 -13.47 -2.89
C ASP A 126 27.99 -14.12 -4.15
N GLU A 127 27.64 -15.40 -4.02
CA GLU A 127 26.92 -16.15 -5.05
C GLU A 127 25.42 -15.79 -5.07
N PHE A 128 24.93 -15.07 -4.06
CA PHE A 128 23.54 -14.66 -3.95
C PHE A 128 23.18 -13.55 -4.97
N GLY A 129 22.59 -13.94 -6.09
CA GLY A 129 22.21 -13.05 -7.19
C GLY A 129 20.70 -12.94 -7.42
N ASP A 130 20.34 -12.51 -8.64
CA ASP A 130 18.95 -12.34 -9.08
C ASP A 130 18.16 -13.66 -9.04
N ASP A 131 18.82 -14.78 -9.30
CA ASP A 131 18.21 -16.12 -9.31
C ASP A 131 17.83 -16.54 -7.87
N GLU A 132 18.74 -16.42 -6.91
CA GLU A 132 18.47 -16.71 -5.49
C GLU A 132 17.41 -15.77 -4.90
N PHE A 133 17.46 -14.49 -5.30
CA PHE A 133 16.43 -13.52 -4.94
C PHE A 133 15.05 -13.96 -5.48
N GLY A 134 15.00 -14.41 -6.73
CA GLY A 134 13.80 -14.97 -7.36
C GLY A 134 13.29 -16.22 -6.64
N ASP A 135 14.17 -17.12 -6.26
CA ASP A 135 13.84 -18.34 -5.52
C ASP A 135 13.26 -18.03 -4.14
N LEU A 136 13.84 -17.08 -3.40
CA LEU A 136 13.30 -16.61 -2.12
C LEU A 136 11.88 -16.05 -2.30
N MET A 137 11.68 -15.21 -3.31
CA MET A 137 10.35 -14.64 -3.63
C MET A 137 9.32 -15.72 -3.94
N ASN A 138 9.68 -16.69 -4.79
CA ASN A 138 8.79 -17.78 -5.17
C ASN A 138 8.41 -18.63 -3.95
N HIS A 139 9.37 -18.94 -3.08
CA HIS A 139 9.10 -19.73 -1.87
C HIS A 139 8.11 -19.02 -0.93
N VAL A 140 8.27 -17.71 -0.72
CA VAL A 140 7.35 -16.91 0.10
C VAL A 140 5.94 -16.92 -0.52
N ILE A 141 5.82 -16.77 -1.85
CA ILE A 141 4.54 -16.78 -2.57
C ILE A 141 3.88 -18.16 -2.49
N ASP A 142 4.65 -19.24 -2.67
CA ASP A 142 4.13 -20.62 -2.65
C ASP A 142 3.57 -20.97 -1.27
N VAL A 143 4.31 -20.63 -0.20
CA VAL A 143 3.84 -20.81 1.18
C VAL A 143 2.56 -20.01 1.43
N ALA A 144 2.46 -18.80 0.88
CA ALA A 144 1.27 -17.97 1.01
C ALA A 144 0.06 -18.52 0.23
N ALA A 145 0.28 -19.01 -0.99
CA ALA A 145 -0.75 -19.65 -1.81
C ALA A 145 -1.26 -20.95 -1.18
N ASP A 146 -0.40 -21.66 -0.45
CA ASP A 146 -0.76 -22.90 0.24
C ASP A 146 -1.38 -22.72 1.62
N SER A 147 -1.43 -21.49 2.13
CA SER A 147 -1.98 -21.16 3.44
C SER A 147 -3.47 -21.50 3.57
N ALA A 148 -3.90 -21.80 4.80
CA ALA A 148 -5.29 -22.10 5.11
C ALA A 148 -6.23 -20.93 4.77
N GLU A 149 -5.74 -19.68 4.91
CA GLU A 149 -6.47 -18.46 4.57
C GLU A 149 -6.68 -18.34 3.05
N ALA A 150 -5.67 -18.65 2.23
CA ALA A 150 -5.81 -18.69 0.78
C ALA A 150 -6.77 -19.80 0.30
N LYS A 151 -6.82 -20.93 1.02
CA LYS A 151 -7.70 -22.08 0.74
C LYS A 151 -9.09 -21.96 1.37
N ALA A 152 -9.35 -20.91 2.15
CA ALA A 152 -10.64 -20.74 2.82
C ALA A 152 -11.75 -20.58 1.78
N PRO A 153 -12.89 -21.28 1.93
CA PRO A 153 -14.03 -21.10 1.04
C PRO A 153 -14.49 -19.64 1.12
N LYS A 154 -14.46 -18.95 -0.02
CA LYS A 154 -15.02 -17.61 -0.16
C LYS A 154 -16.53 -17.71 0.04
N ASN A 155 -16.98 -17.67 1.29
CA ASN A 155 -18.39 -17.61 1.64
C ASN A 155 -18.91 -16.22 1.27
N GLY A 156 -19.14 -16.00 -0.02
CA GLY A 156 -19.95 -14.89 -0.49
C GLY A 156 -21.41 -15.11 -0.08
N PRO A 157 -22.20 -14.03 0.11
CA PRO A 157 -23.61 -14.18 0.41
C PRO A 157 -24.29 -14.95 -0.73
N ARG A 158 -24.87 -16.11 -0.39
CA ARG A 158 -25.78 -16.83 -1.29
C ARG A 158 -26.97 -15.91 -1.53
N ARG A 159 -27.03 -15.34 -2.74
CA ARG A 159 -28.22 -14.69 -3.26
C ARG A 159 -29.33 -15.71 -3.48
#